data_AF-A0A0S4WZX6-F1
#
_entry.id   AF-A0A0S4WZX6-F1
#
_cell.length_a   1.000
_cell.length_b   1.000
_cell.length_c   1.000
_cell.angle_alpha   90.00
_cell.angle_beta   90.00
_cell.angle_gamma   90.00
#
_symmetry.space_group_name_H-M   'P 1'
#
loop_
_entity.id
_entity.type
_entity.pdbx_description
1 polymer ?
#
loop_
_entity_poly.entity_id
_entity_poly.type
_entity_poly.pdbx_seq_one_letter_code
_entity_poly.pdbx_strand_id
1 'polypeptide(L)'
;MRKSFRSLAKWLVSVFNPPYQLTLSDRFVDERSGQVVYIFKQYGLHEYVRVTYADIAGNDALLKAINPVNLMDIHLEEHERKVLSREVKIKEILRGGKYRLSNGEFSQEYSGEYIVNNVDMFTDMSASDLCRIALTTGFSRGRSVSKEINETLAALKEEEKAEALAEALRNAPHANVFELRRGGK
;
A
#
# COMPACT_ATOMS: atom_id res chain seq x y z
N MET A 1 17.60 65.41 7.57
CA MET A 1 17.24 64.86 6.23
C MET A 1 18.19 63.74 5.72
N ARG A 2 18.66 62.80 6.56
CA ARG A 2 19.59 61.71 6.14
C ARG A 2 18.92 60.34 5.88
N LYS A 3 17.63 60.19 6.19
CA LYS A 3 16.91 58.90 6.08
C LYS A 3 16.47 58.56 4.64
N SER A 4 16.22 59.57 3.80
CA SER A 4 15.72 59.41 2.41
C SER A 4 16.77 58.84 1.44
N PHE A 5 18.01 59.34 1.48
CA PHE A 5 19.07 58.83 0.59
C PHE A 5 19.45 57.37 0.85
N ARG A 6 19.42 56.93 2.12
CA ARG A 6 19.72 55.53 2.48
C ARG A 6 18.63 54.57 2.01
N SER A 7 17.35 54.98 2.04
CA SER A 7 16.26 54.14 1.52
C SER A 7 16.30 54.06 -0.01
N LEU A 8 16.67 55.15 -0.70
CA LEU A 8 16.81 55.18 -2.15
C LEU A 8 18.00 54.34 -2.64
N ALA A 9 19.14 54.41 -1.94
CA ALA A 9 20.30 53.56 -2.22
C ALA A 9 19.98 52.08 -1.95
N LYS A 10 19.28 51.76 -0.86
CA LYS A 10 18.85 50.38 -0.56
C LYS A 10 17.85 49.86 -1.58
N TRP A 11 16.95 50.71 -2.07
CA TRP A 11 16.02 50.40 -3.15
C TRP A 11 16.76 50.12 -4.47
N LEU A 12 17.66 50.99 -4.88
CA LEU A 12 18.51 50.78 -6.07
C LEU A 12 19.31 49.47 -5.97
N VAL A 13 19.96 49.21 -4.84
CA VAL A 13 20.70 47.96 -4.61
C VAL A 13 19.77 46.75 -4.69
N SER A 14 18.54 46.83 -4.17
CA SER A 14 17.58 45.71 -4.25
C SER A 14 17.02 45.47 -5.65
N VAL A 15 16.95 46.51 -6.50
CA VAL A 15 16.49 46.38 -7.89
C VAL A 15 17.57 45.75 -8.77
N PHE A 16 18.84 46.12 -8.56
CA PHE A 16 19.95 45.63 -9.37
C PHE A 16 20.62 44.36 -8.83
N ASN A 17 20.44 44.04 -7.55
CA ASN A 17 20.92 42.82 -6.92
C ASN A 17 19.78 42.19 -6.10
N PRO A 18 18.82 41.52 -6.78
CA PRO A 18 17.74 40.86 -6.08
C PRO A 18 18.31 39.82 -5.11
N PRO A 19 17.65 39.60 -3.96
CA PRO A 19 18.12 38.67 -2.94
C PRO A 19 18.21 37.23 -3.45
N TYR A 20 17.41 36.89 -4.46
CA TYR A 20 17.43 35.60 -5.14
C TYR A 20 17.75 35.83 -6.61
N GLN A 21 18.76 35.11 -7.09
CA GLN A 21 19.29 35.25 -8.44
C GLN A 21 18.77 34.15 -9.37
N LEU A 22 18.13 33.11 -8.85
CA LEU A 22 17.63 31.97 -9.61
C LEU A 22 16.11 31.87 -9.53
N THR A 23 15.47 31.90 -10.70
CA THR A 23 14.03 31.68 -10.84
C THR A 23 13.80 30.39 -11.60
N LEU A 24 12.93 29.52 -11.07
CA LEU A 24 12.57 28.28 -11.72
C LEU A 24 11.89 28.58 -13.06
N SER A 25 12.45 28.06 -14.15
CA SER A 25 11.94 28.27 -15.50
C SER A 25 11.19 27.04 -16.00
N ASP A 26 11.76 25.87 -15.81
CA ASP A 26 11.20 24.61 -16.30
C ASP A 26 11.76 23.42 -15.52
N ARG A 27 11.17 22.24 -15.71
CA ARG A 27 11.58 20.97 -15.11
C ARG A 27 11.28 19.80 -16.04
N PHE A 28 12.15 18.79 -16.02
CA PHE A 28 11.90 17.55 -16.75
C PHE A 28 12.51 16.36 -16.01
N VAL A 29 12.02 15.17 -16.32
CA VAL A 29 12.59 13.91 -15.82
C VAL A 29 13.63 13.44 -16.82
N ASP A 30 14.87 13.25 -16.36
CA ASP A 30 15.91 12.65 -17.19
C ASP A 30 15.65 11.15 -17.35
N GLU A 31 15.53 10.68 -18.59
CA GLU A 31 15.25 9.28 -18.92
C GLU A 31 16.36 8.33 -18.48
N ARG A 32 17.62 8.81 -18.40
CA ARG A 32 18.77 7.97 -18.05
C ARG A 32 18.88 7.73 -16.55
N SER A 33 18.66 8.78 -15.76
CA SER A 33 18.83 8.74 -14.31
C SER A 33 17.52 8.58 -13.53
N GLY A 34 16.36 8.83 -14.17
CA GLY A 34 15.05 8.87 -13.51
C GLY A 34 14.87 10.06 -12.56
N GLN A 35 15.86 10.96 -12.48
CA GLN A 35 15.85 12.11 -11.60
C GLN A 35 15.19 13.31 -12.26
N VAL A 36 14.55 14.16 -11.46
CA VAL A 36 14.03 15.44 -11.95
C VAL A 36 15.17 16.45 -11.99
N VAL A 37 15.33 17.04 -13.16
CA VAL A 37 16.28 18.13 -13.40
C VAL A 37 15.49 19.43 -13.42
N TYR A 38 15.88 20.36 -12.55
CA TYR A 38 15.30 21.69 -12.45
C TYR A 38 16.14 22.67 -13.25
N ILE A 39 15.49 23.45 -14.10
CA ILE A 39 16.11 24.48 -14.93
C ILE A 39 15.79 25.84 -14.32
N PHE A 40 16.83 26.52 -13.83
CA PHE A 40 16.74 27.87 -13.32
C PHE A 40 17.26 28.87 -14.34
N LYS A 41 16.53 29.97 -14.52
CA LYS A 41 17.01 31.15 -15.23
C LYS A 41 17.70 32.07 -14.24
N GLN A 42 18.92 32.49 -14.55
CA GLN A 42 19.65 33.43 -13.72
C GLN A 42 19.21 34.87 -14.02
N TYR A 43 18.99 35.64 -12.96
CA TYR A 43 18.60 37.04 -13.07
C TYR A 43 19.75 37.87 -13.65
N GLY A 44 19.43 38.71 -14.64
CA GLY A 44 20.41 39.60 -15.29
C GLY A 44 21.35 38.92 -16.28
N LEU A 45 21.30 37.60 -16.42
CA LEU A 45 22.08 36.83 -17.39
C LEU A 45 21.16 36.05 -18.34
N HIS A 46 21.68 35.67 -19.50
CA HIS A 46 20.99 34.78 -20.46
C HIS A 46 21.35 33.31 -20.24
N GLU A 47 21.87 32.99 -19.04
CA GLU A 47 22.34 31.67 -18.68
C GLU A 47 21.27 30.88 -17.92
N TYR A 48 21.29 29.55 -18.14
CA TYR A 48 20.42 28.60 -17.48
C TYR A 48 21.25 27.62 -16.68
N VAL A 49 20.85 27.39 -15.44
CA VAL A 49 21.49 26.45 -14.54
C VAL A 49 20.60 25.22 -14.41
N ARG A 50 21.18 24.04 -14.63
CA ARG A 50 20.49 22.75 -14.48
C ARG A 50 21.01 22.06 -13.24
N VAL A 51 20.12 21.73 -12.31
CA VAL A 51 20.48 21.10 -11.04
C VAL A 51 19.44 20.06 -10.67
N THR A 52 19.90 19.01 -10.00
CA THR A 52 19.02 18.02 -9.39
C THR A 52 18.62 18.44 -7.99
N TYR A 53 17.62 17.78 -7.41
CA TYR A 53 17.25 18.01 -6.01
C TYR A 53 18.43 17.76 -5.04
N ALA A 54 19.27 16.75 -5.33
CA ALA A 54 20.45 16.45 -4.51
C ALA A 54 21.48 17.59 -4.55
N ASP A 55 21.67 18.21 -5.71
CA ASP A 55 22.58 19.35 -5.86
C ASP A 55 22.07 20.58 -5.09
N ILE A 56 20.76 20.84 -5.16
CA ILE A 56 20.12 21.94 -4.42
C ILE A 56 20.29 21.71 -2.92
N ALA A 57 19.95 20.52 -2.42
CA ALA A 57 20.02 20.20 -0.99
C ALA A 57 21.47 20.16 -0.45
N GLY A 58 22.43 19.76 -1.30
CA GLY A 58 23.84 19.64 -0.94
C GLY A 58 24.64 20.94 -1.03
N ASN A 59 24.09 22.01 -1.60
CA ASN A 59 24.81 23.25 -1.86
C ASN A 59 24.13 24.48 -1.24
N ASP A 60 24.71 24.97 -0.14
CA ASP A 60 24.24 26.15 0.59
C ASP A 60 24.19 27.42 -0.28
N ALA A 61 25.08 27.56 -1.28
CA ALA A 61 25.05 28.69 -2.20
C ALA A 61 23.82 28.65 -3.12
N LEU A 62 23.42 27.46 -3.59
CA LEU A 62 22.21 27.28 -4.40
C LEU A 62 20.95 27.54 -3.58
N LEU A 63 20.88 27.04 -2.34
CA LEU A 63 19.75 27.31 -1.44
C LEU A 63 19.53 28.80 -1.19
N LYS A 64 20.62 29.56 -1.05
CA LYS A 64 20.54 31.02 -0.87
C LYS A 64 20.20 31.77 -2.15
N ALA A 65 20.55 31.23 -3.31
CA ALA A 65 20.36 31.87 -4.60
C ALA A 65 18.94 31.66 -5.19
N ILE A 66 18.25 30.59 -4.81
CA ILE A 66 16.91 30.25 -5.31
C ILE A 66 15.84 30.94 -4.47
N ASN A 67 14.75 31.40 -5.11
CA ASN A 67 13.59 31.93 -4.41
C ASN A 67 13.00 30.88 -3.44
N PRO A 68 12.77 31.21 -2.16
CA PRO A 68 12.26 30.28 -1.15
C PRO A 68 10.91 29.66 -1.51
N VAL A 69 10.06 30.36 -2.26
CA VAL A 69 8.77 29.79 -2.73
C VAL A 69 9.05 28.60 -3.65
N ASN A 70 9.96 28.77 -4.63
CA ASN A 70 10.34 27.68 -5.53
C ASN A 70 11.00 26.53 -4.77
N LEU A 71 11.81 26.82 -3.74
CA LEU A 71 12.42 25.77 -2.91
C LEU A 71 11.37 24.94 -2.16
N MET A 72 10.34 25.60 -1.61
CA MET A 72 9.23 24.91 -0.94
C MET A 72 8.47 24.02 -1.91
N ASP A 73 8.13 24.54 -3.10
CA ASP A 73 7.41 23.77 -4.13
C ASP A 73 8.23 22.54 -4.57
N ILE A 74 9.52 22.75 -4.89
CA ILE A 74 10.44 21.67 -5.25
C ILE A 74 10.54 20.61 -4.15
N HIS A 75 10.65 21.03 -2.89
CA HIS A 75 10.75 20.11 -1.77
C HIS A 75 9.47 19.28 -1.59
N LEU A 76 8.30 19.91 -1.70
CA LEU A 76 7.02 19.23 -1.60
C LEU A 76 6.84 18.19 -2.70
N GLU A 77 7.15 18.57 -3.94
CA GLU A 77 7.06 17.68 -5.10
C GLU A 77 8.00 16.48 -4.98
N GLU A 78 9.25 16.69 -4.56
CA GLU A 78 10.19 15.59 -4.35
C GLU A 78 9.79 14.69 -3.19
N HIS A 79 9.17 15.25 -2.15
CA HIS A 79 8.58 14.46 -1.08
C HIS A 79 7.43 13.59 -1.61
N GLU A 80 6.48 14.16 -2.35
CA GLU A 80 5.38 13.42 -2.96
C GLU A 80 5.88 12.32 -3.91
N ARG A 81 6.87 12.62 -4.75
CA ARG A 81 7.51 11.62 -5.63
C ARG A 81 8.17 10.50 -4.83
N LYS A 82 8.85 10.81 -3.73
CA LYS A 82 9.45 9.79 -2.86
C LYS A 82 8.39 8.92 -2.20
N VAL A 83 7.28 9.51 -1.73
CA VAL A 83 6.15 8.76 -1.18
C VAL A 83 5.56 7.82 -2.24
N LEU A 84 5.32 8.32 -3.46
CA LEU A 84 4.82 7.52 -4.57
C LEU A 84 5.81 6.41 -5.00
N SER A 85 7.11 6.68 -4.95
CA SER A 85 8.13 5.68 -5.26
C SER A 85 8.25 4.58 -4.21
N ARG A 86 7.79 4.86 -2.98
CA ARG A 86 7.72 3.90 -1.87
C ARG A 86 6.39 3.16 -1.81
N GLU A 87 5.45 3.48 -2.70
CA GLU A 87 4.14 2.85 -2.70
C GLU A 87 4.24 1.35 -3.02
N VAL A 88 3.82 0.51 -2.07
CA VAL A 88 3.81 -0.93 -2.25
C VAL A 88 2.60 -1.32 -3.10
N LYS A 89 2.87 -1.85 -4.30
CA LYS A 89 1.83 -2.23 -5.27
C LYS A 89 1.64 -3.73 -5.33
N ILE A 90 0.40 -4.16 -5.58
CA ILE A 90 0.10 -5.55 -5.91
C ILE A 90 0.54 -5.79 -7.35
N LYS A 91 1.60 -6.58 -7.54
CA LYS A 91 2.09 -6.97 -8.86
C LYS A 91 1.24 -8.09 -9.46
N GLU A 92 0.98 -9.12 -8.65
CA GLU A 92 0.24 -10.31 -9.08
C GLU A 92 -0.61 -10.86 -7.93
N ILE A 93 -1.81 -11.34 -8.28
CA ILE A 93 -2.70 -12.08 -7.38
C ILE A 93 -2.52 -13.57 -7.68
N LEU A 94 -1.99 -14.30 -6.71
CA LEU A 94 -1.70 -15.73 -6.83
C LEU A 94 -2.87 -16.58 -6.33
N ARG A 95 -2.92 -17.84 -6.77
CA ARG A 95 -3.89 -18.82 -6.27
C ARG A 95 -3.68 -19.09 -4.79
N GLY A 96 -4.77 -19.32 -4.06
CA GLY A 96 -4.74 -19.60 -2.62
C GLY A 96 -4.65 -18.36 -1.74
N GLY A 97 -5.11 -17.19 -2.22
CA GLY A 97 -5.17 -15.97 -1.40
C GLY A 97 -3.79 -15.39 -1.08
N LYS A 98 -2.83 -15.58 -1.99
CA LYS A 98 -1.47 -15.02 -1.87
C LYS A 98 -1.32 -13.84 -2.83
N TYR A 99 -0.54 -12.86 -2.42
CA TYR A 99 -0.30 -11.62 -3.16
C TYR A 99 1.19 -11.42 -3.31
N ARG A 100 1.62 -11.10 -4.53
CA ARG A 100 2.98 -10.67 -4.80
C ARG A 100 3.02 -9.15 -4.74
N LEU A 101 3.67 -8.63 -3.71
CA LEU A 101 3.81 -7.20 -3.47
C LEU A 101 5.16 -6.73 -3.99
N SER A 102 5.22 -5.52 -4.54
CA SER A 102 6.47 -4.92 -4.99
C SER A 102 6.50 -3.42 -4.83
N ASN A 103 7.70 -2.89 -4.55
CA ASN A 103 7.97 -1.46 -4.40
C ASN A 103 9.10 -0.99 -5.35
N GLY A 104 9.22 -1.62 -6.52
CA GLY A 104 10.35 -1.40 -7.45
C GLY A 104 11.67 -2.05 -7.00
N GLU A 105 12.06 -1.88 -5.73
CA GLU A 105 13.31 -2.43 -5.16
C GLU A 105 13.16 -3.87 -4.66
N PHE A 106 11.98 -4.23 -4.15
CA PHE A 106 11.71 -5.57 -3.65
C PHE A 106 10.46 -6.16 -4.30
N SER A 107 10.43 -7.49 -4.39
CA SER A 107 9.23 -8.25 -4.74
C SER A 107 9.15 -9.49 -3.86
N GLN A 108 8.10 -9.58 -3.05
CA GLN A 108 7.90 -10.66 -2.09
C GLN A 108 6.44 -11.12 -2.06
N GLU A 109 6.24 -12.37 -1.64
CA GLU A 109 4.94 -13.01 -1.58
C GLU A 109 4.42 -13.05 -0.14
N TYR A 110 3.17 -12.65 0.03
CA TYR A 110 2.49 -12.62 1.32
C TYR A 110 1.10 -13.24 1.19
N SER A 111 0.67 -14.00 2.20
CA SER A 111 -0.73 -14.44 2.28
C SER A 111 -1.63 -13.29 2.70
N GLY A 112 -2.87 -13.26 2.21
CA GLY A 112 -3.88 -12.28 2.62
C GLY A 112 -4.10 -12.23 4.14
N GLU A 113 -4.10 -13.39 4.81
CA GLU A 113 -4.23 -13.46 6.28
C GLU A 113 -3.07 -12.76 7.00
N TYR A 114 -1.84 -12.96 6.52
CA TYR A 114 -0.67 -12.28 7.06
C TYR A 114 -0.78 -10.76 6.90
N ILE A 115 -1.21 -10.29 5.72
CA ILE A 115 -1.36 -8.86 5.42
C ILE A 115 -2.40 -8.22 6.35
N VAL A 116 -3.55 -8.87 6.53
CA VAL A 116 -4.64 -8.38 7.38
C VAL A 116 -4.24 -8.36 8.86
N ASN A 117 -3.42 -9.30 9.32
CA ASN A 117 -2.95 -9.35 10.71
C ASN A 117 -1.79 -8.39 11.00
N ASN A 118 -1.07 -7.92 9.97
CA ASN A 118 0.12 -7.07 10.11
C ASN A 118 0.00 -5.82 9.23
N VAL A 119 -1.13 -5.11 9.32
CA VAL A 119 -1.43 -3.93 8.47
C VAL A 119 -0.35 -2.86 8.59
N ASP A 120 0.26 -2.70 9.78
CA ASP A 120 1.32 -1.74 10.04
C ASP A 120 2.59 -1.95 9.21
N MET A 121 2.81 -3.16 8.66
CA MET A 121 3.92 -3.43 7.74
C MET A 121 3.67 -2.93 6.32
N PHE A 122 2.43 -2.54 6.01
CA PHE A 122 1.97 -2.16 4.67
C PHE A 122 1.38 -0.75 4.65
N THR A 123 1.92 0.17 5.47
CA THR A 123 1.48 1.58 5.53
C THR A 123 1.59 2.31 4.21
N ASP A 124 2.57 1.93 3.39
CA ASP A 124 2.82 2.52 2.08
C ASP A 124 1.97 1.86 0.97
N MET A 125 1.05 0.96 1.30
CA MET A 125 0.09 0.39 0.35
C MET A 125 -1.15 1.27 0.25
N SER A 126 -1.73 1.36 -0.94
CA SER A 126 -2.99 2.08 -1.13
C SER A 126 -4.10 1.50 -0.23
N ALA A 127 -4.89 2.39 0.40
CA ALA A 127 -6.02 1.97 1.22
C ALA A 127 -7.05 1.14 0.42
N SER A 128 -7.19 1.41 -0.88
CA SER A 128 -8.06 0.64 -1.77
C SER A 128 -7.62 -0.82 -1.89
N ASP A 129 -6.32 -1.06 -2.05
CA ASP A 129 -5.75 -2.39 -2.17
C ASP A 129 -5.82 -3.17 -0.85
N LEU A 130 -5.51 -2.52 0.27
CA LEU A 130 -5.68 -3.10 1.60
C LEU A 130 -7.13 -3.54 1.83
N CYS A 131 -8.10 -2.68 1.51
CA CYS A 131 -9.52 -3.02 1.62
C CYS A 131 -9.92 -4.22 0.73
N ARG A 132 -9.38 -4.31 -0.49
CA ARG A 132 -9.64 -5.44 -1.40
C ARG A 132 -9.07 -6.75 -0.84
N ILE A 133 -7.84 -6.72 -0.31
CA ILE A 133 -7.21 -7.88 0.32
C ILE A 133 -8.01 -8.31 1.55
N ALA A 134 -8.38 -7.36 2.42
CA ALA A 134 -9.16 -7.64 3.62
C ALA A 134 -10.52 -8.26 3.28
N LEU A 135 -11.22 -7.73 2.26
CA LEU A 135 -12.50 -8.24 1.82
C LEU A 135 -12.40 -9.67 1.30
N THR A 136 -11.47 -9.93 0.39
CA THR A 136 -11.28 -11.26 -0.21
C THR A 136 -10.85 -12.31 0.82
N THR A 137 -9.93 -11.95 1.72
CA THR A 137 -9.48 -12.81 2.82
C THR A 137 -10.60 -13.07 3.83
N GLY A 138 -11.40 -12.05 4.16
CA GLY A 138 -12.57 -12.19 5.02
C GLY A 138 -13.61 -13.14 4.43
N PHE A 139 -13.88 -13.02 3.12
CA PHE A 139 -14.80 -13.93 2.43
C PHE A 139 -14.30 -15.38 2.41
N SER A 140 -13.00 -15.61 2.16
CA SER A 140 -12.44 -16.98 2.18
C SER A 140 -12.51 -17.58 3.58
N ARG A 141 -12.18 -16.81 4.61
CA ARG A 141 -12.26 -17.25 6.01
C ARG A 141 -13.71 -17.56 6.40
N GLY A 142 -14.65 -16.69 6.04
CA GLY A 142 -16.08 -16.93 6.28
C GLY A 142 -16.59 -18.21 5.64
N ARG A 143 -16.14 -18.53 4.41
CA ARG A 143 -16.48 -19.80 3.75
C ARG A 143 -15.91 -21.02 4.47
N SER A 144 -14.66 -20.94 4.96
CA SER A 144 -14.06 -22.04 5.74
C SER A 144 -14.84 -22.30 7.01
N VAL A 145 -15.12 -21.24 7.79
CA VAL A 145 -15.88 -21.35 9.04
C VAL A 145 -17.28 -21.90 8.80
N SER A 146 -18.00 -21.42 7.79
CA SER A 146 -19.32 -21.97 7.46
C SER A 146 -19.27 -23.45 7.06
N LYS A 147 -18.21 -23.88 6.37
CA LYS A 147 -18.01 -25.28 6.02
C LYS A 147 -17.74 -26.13 7.26
N GLU A 148 -16.86 -25.68 8.14
CA GLU A 148 -16.55 -26.35 9.42
C GLU A 148 -17.80 -26.47 10.31
N ILE A 149 -18.64 -25.42 10.39
CA ILE A 149 -19.91 -25.46 11.12
C ILE A 149 -20.86 -26.50 10.51
N ASN A 150 -20.97 -26.56 9.18
CA ASN A 150 -21.84 -27.53 8.53
C ASN A 150 -21.35 -28.98 8.72
N GLU A 151 -20.04 -29.20 8.68
CA GLU A 151 -19.44 -30.51 8.90
C GLU A 151 -19.63 -30.99 10.34
N THR A 152 -19.44 -30.11 11.32
CA THR A 152 -19.69 -30.41 12.73
C THR A 152 -21.16 -30.69 13.01
N LEU A 153 -22.08 -29.89 12.44
CA LEU A 153 -23.53 -30.15 12.55
C LEU A 153 -23.95 -31.46 11.88
N ALA A 154 -23.32 -31.84 10.76
CA ALA A 154 -23.60 -33.11 10.11
C ALA A 154 -23.13 -34.30 10.96
N ALA A 155 -21.93 -34.20 11.56
CA ALA A 155 -21.39 -35.22 12.45
C ALA A 155 -22.30 -35.45 13.68
N LEU A 156 -22.72 -34.36 14.34
CA LEU A 156 -23.62 -34.45 15.50
C LEU A 156 -24.97 -35.11 15.16
N LYS A 157 -25.54 -34.81 13.98
CA LYS A 157 -26.78 -35.45 13.53
C LYS A 157 -26.62 -36.94 13.26
N GLU A 158 -25.46 -37.38 12.78
CA GLU A 158 -25.18 -38.80 12.57
C GLU A 158 -24.97 -39.52 13.91
N GLU A 159 -24.35 -38.87 14.90
CA GLU A 159 -24.24 -39.39 16.27
C GLU A 159 -25.61 -39.53 16.93
N GLU A 160 -26.48 -38.51 16.88
CA GLU A 160 -27.85 -38.57 17.41
C GLU A 160 -28.68 -39.69 16.76
N LYS A 161 -28.55 -39.88 15.44
CA LYS A 161 -29.22 -41.00 14.74
C LYS A 161 -28.66 -42.36 15.15
N ALA A 162 -27.34 -42.46 15.35
CA ALA A 162 -26.70 -43.70 15.77
C ALA A 162 -27.13 -44.10 17.18
N GLU A 163 -27.24 -43.12 18.10
CA GLU A 163 -27.77 -43.33 19.44
C GLU A 163 -29.25 -43.73 19.42
N ALA A 164 -30.08 -43.04 18.62
CA ALA A 164 -31.49 -43.40 18.47
C ALA A 164 -31.69 -44.81 17.88
N LEU A 165 -30.84 -45.23 16.95
CA LEU A 165 -30.88 -46.58 16.36
C LEU A 165 -30.40 -47.65 17.35
N ALA A 166 -29.36 -47.35 18.15
CA ALA A 166 -28.89 -48.24 19.20
C ALA A 166 -29.95 -48.43 20.30
N GLU A 167 -30.67 -47.37 20.66
CA GLU A 167 -31.77 -47.43 21.62
C GLU A 167 -32.99 -48.19 21.05
N ALA A 168 -33.33 -47.97 19.77
CA ALA A 168 -34.37 -48.74 19.09
C ALA A 168 -34.04 -50.24 19.02
N LEU A 169 -32.77 -50.61 18.79
CA LEU A 169 -32.31 -52.01 18.80
C LEU A 169 -32.34 -52.64 20.20
N ARG A 170 -32.09 -51.86 21.26
CA ARG A 170 -32.20 -52.32 22.65
C ARG A 170 -33.66 -52.54 23.08
N ASN A 171 -34.58 -51.73 22.57
CA ASN A 171 -36.02 -51.83 22.87
C ASN A 171 -36.80 -52.70 21.87
N ALA A 172 -36.13 -53.31 20.88
CA ALA A 172 -36.77 -54.20 19.93
C ALA A 172 -37.21 -55.51 20.65
N PRO A 173 -38.50 -55.91 20.56
CA PRO A 173 -38.95 -57.14 21.18
C PRO A 173 -38.25 -58.33 20.54
N HIS A 174 -37.75 -59.27 21.36
CA HIS A 174 -37.21 -60.54 20.89
C HIS A 174 -38.25 -61.24 20.01
N ALA A 175 -38.08 -61.16 18.69
CA ALA A 175 -38.92 -61.89 17.76
C ALA A 175 -38.65 -63.38 17.99
N ASN A 176 -39.64 -64.08 18.57
CA ASN A 176 -39.65 -65.53 18.69
C ASN A 176 -39.39 -66.13 17.31
N VAL A 177 -38.23 -66.75 17.15
CA VAL A 177 -37.87 -67.60 16.02
C VAL A 177 -38.76 -68.83 16.10
N PHE A 178 -39.96 -68.73 15.54
CA PHE A 178 -40.88 -69.85 15.40
C PHE A 178 -40.28 -70.81 14.37
N GLU A 179 -39.84 -71.98 14.84
CA GLU A 179 -39.38 -73.08 14.01
C GLU A 179 -40.43 -73.47 12.97
N LEU A 180 -40.16 -73.17 11.69
CA LEU A 180 -40.90 -73.75 10.57
C LEU A 180 -40.49 -75.22 10.41
N ARG A 181 -41.15 -76.09 11.18
CA ARG A 181 -41.11 -77.54 11.01
C ARG A 181 -41.76 -77.88 9.66
N ARG A 182 -40.94 -78.07 8.62
CA ARG A 182 -41.37 -78.60 7.31
C ARG A 182 -41.97 -79.98 7.52
N GLY A 183 -43.29 -80.09 7.36
CA GLY A 183 -43.97 -81.36 7.10
C GLY A 183 -43.50 -81.90 5.75
N GLY A 184 -42.82 -83.04 5.77
CA GLY A 184 -42.37 -83.76 4.59
C GLY A 184 -42.82 -85.21 4.67
N LYS A 185 -43.96 -85.48 4.02
CA LYS A 185 -44.53 -86.74 3.50
C LYS A 185 -44.73 -87.91 4.46
#